data_AF-A0A9D9G839-F1
#
_entry.id   AF-A0A9D9G839-F1
#
_cell.length_a   1.000
_cell.length_b   1.000
_cell.length_c   1.000
_cell.angle_alpha   90.00
_cell.angle_beta   90.00
_cell.angle_gamma   90.00
#
_symmetry.space_group_name_H-M   'P 1'
#
loop_
_entity.id
_entity.type
_entity.pdbx_description
1 polymer ?
#
loop_
_entity_poly.entity_id
_entity_poly.type
_entity_poly.pdbx_seq_one_letter_code
_entity_poly.pdbx_strand_id
1 'polypeptide(L)'
;MKLTFHIFRKHYAPALVVGALVSILSIGCSTGIESTKRIELSKEDRKQTAVTPEDTFLCKVQAQPHDEWSIGKRFVATEDRTALIFDANQLASEVERMALAGKELQFRGTTLQMMPNGDKAIVLQFSDGSHTLSYNTRKPQGNAILSTEIPMMIDLDIVSQVRQKLVGLNLWTRSSLWYDASGEKTDGQKYVPVTITDVTFGDKVFPIKVLFTDSDGSLHMMLMNVTDSGIDSRSFANLFYLSDPRPKYPHIDDEVWQLIQNGQVRNGMTKEECRLSLGSPKEVNKGHNYSSTLELWQYTDGVYLQFQDDLLVNFRR
;
A
#
# COMPACT_ATOMS: atom_id res chain seq x y z
N MET A 1 48.57 39.25 10.07
CA MET A 1 49.91 39.27 10.71
C MET A 1 49.85 38.32 11.89
N LYS A 2 50.34 37.06 11.81
CA LYS A 2 51.76 36.63 11.96
C LYS A 2 52.41 37.33 13.17
N LEU A 3 53.01 36.71 14.18
CA LEU A 3 53.60 35.38 14.45
C LEU A 3 53.74 35.33 16.01
N THR A 4 53.37 34.25 16.69
CA THR A 4 54.28 33.19 17.22
C THR A 4 55.39 33.69 18.16
N PHE A 5 55.39 33.21 19.42
CA PHE A 5 56.64 32.90 20.14
C PHE A 5 56.51 31.59 20.92
N HIS A 6 57.43 30.68 20.60
CA HIS A 6 57.79 29.46 21.34
C HIS A 6 58.24 29.78 22.76
N ILE A 7 58.15 28.79 23.67
CA ILE A 7 59.34 28.19 24.31
C ILE A 7 58.95 26.91 25.05
N PHE A 8 59.71 25.86 24.72
CA PHE A 8 59.82 24.57 25.38
C PHE A 8 60.52 24.71 26.76
N ARG A 9 60.05 23.99 27.78
CA ARG A 9 60.97 23.30 28.71
C ARG A 9 60.23 22.24 29.56
N LYS A 10 60.53 20.97 29.28
CA LYS A 10 60.47 19.88 30.27
C LYS A 10 61.41 20.22 31.42
N HIS A 11 61.08 19.82 32.65
CA HIS A 11 61.93 18.95 33.48
C HIS A 11 61.39 18.71 34.91
N TYR A 12 61.59 17.46 35.37
CA TYR A 12 61.63 16.94 36.74
C TYR A 12 60.34 16.75 37.57
N ALA A 13 59.93 15.49 37.69
CA ALA A 13 59.38 14.91 38.92
C ALA A 13 60.52 14.71 39.95
N PRO A 14 60.25 14.63 41.27
CA PRO A 14 59.83 13.33 41.82
C PRO A 14 58.89 13.35 43.05
N ALA A 15 58.29 12.18 43.29
CA ALA A 15 58.03 11.52 44.59
C ALA A 15 57.05 12.18 45.60
N LEU A 16 55.88 11.53 45.81
CA LEU A 16 55.50 10.79 47.04
C LEU A 16 55.14 11.73 48.22
N VAL A 17 53.93 11.74 48.79
CA VAL A 17 53.30 10.62 49.51
C VAL A 17 51.78 10.86 49.67
N VAL A 18 51.01 9.86 49.22
CA VAL A 18 49.75 9.28 49.76
C VAL A 18 48.99 10.04 50.86
N GLY A 19 47.70 10.33 50.62
CA GLY A 19 46.74 10.57 51.69
C GLY A 19 45.32 10.94 51.25
N ALA A 20 44.41 9.98 51.42
CA ALA A 20 42.94 10.10 51.58
C ALA A 20 42.03 10.23 50.33
N LEU A 21 41.22 9.16 50.18
CA LEU A 21 40.08 8.97 49.30
C LEU A 21 38.99 10.04 49.48
N VAL A 22 38.53 10.61 48.36
CA VAL A 22 37.13 11.02 48.16
C VAL A 22 36.75 10.61 46.73
N SER A 23 36.22 9.40 46.58
CA SER A 23 35.69 8.91 45.30
C SER A 23 34.33 9.57 45.05
N ILE A 24 34.32 10.54 44.16
CA ILE A 24 33.10 11.15 43.62
C ILE A 24 32.32 10.08 42.86
N LEU A 25 31.13 9.75 43.35
CA LEU A 25 30.12 8.94 42.66
C LEU A 25 29.64 9.70 41.43
N SER A 26 30.30 9.46 40.29
CA SER A 26 29.74 9.78 38.98
C SER A 26 28.62 8.76 38.70
N ILE A 27 27.37 9.16 38.95
CA ILE A 27 26.19 8.48 38.43
C ILE A 27 26.25 8.62 36.90
N GLY A 28 26.87 7.64 36.25
CA GLY A 28 26.75 7.47 34.81
C GLY A 28 25.31 7.05 34.52
N CYS A 29 24.53 7.96 33.94
CA CYS A 29 23.31 7.59 33.23
C CYS A 29 23.72 6.69 32.07
N SER A 30 23.68 5.38 32.30
CA SER A 30 23.79 4.37 31.26
C SER A 30 22.50 4.43 30.44
N THR A 31 22.44 5.34 29.47
CA THR A 31 21.54 5.17 28.34
C THR A 31 22.19 4.08 27.49
N GLY A 32 21.92 2.83 27.82
CA GLY A 32 22.20 1.69 26.97
C GLY A 32 21.44 1.89 25.67
N ILE A 33 22.08 2.54 24.70
CA ILE A 33 21.70 2.44 23.30
C ILE A 33 22.15 1.04 22.93
N GLU A 34 21.30 0.05 23.21
CA GLU A 34 21.45 -1.29 22.68
C GLU A 34 21.43 -1.13 21.17
N SER A 35 22.63 -1.21 20.56
CA SER A 35 22.83 -1.15 19.12
C SER A 35 21.79 -2.04 18.49
N THR A 36 20.84 -1.45 17.76
CA THR A 36 19.87 -2.20 16.97
C THR A 36 20.72 -3.08 16.06
N LYS A 37 20.83 -4.38 16.38
CA LYS A 37 21.61 -5.32 15.58
C LYS A 37 21.18 -5.10 14.14
N ARG A 38 22.15 -4.79 13.29
CA ARG A 38 21.93 -4.61 11.85
C ARG A 38 21.06 -5.77 11.38
N ILE A 39 19.83 -5.46 10.96
CA ILE A 39 18.90 -6.47 10.45
C ILE A 39 19.49 -6.93 9.12
N GLU A 40 20.22 -8.04 9.15
CA GLU A 40 20.68 -8.69 7.93
C GLU A 40 19.50 -9.46 7.34
N LEU A 41 18.95 -8.94 6.25
CA LEU A 41 17.91 -9.61 5.48
C LEU A 41 18.35 -11.04 5.16
N SER A 42 17.55 -12.02 5.59
CA SER A 42 17.78 -13.43 5.31
C SER A 42 17.66 -13.69 3.80
N LYS A 43 18.14 -14.85 3.32
CA LYS A 43 17.99 -15.21 1.90
C LYS A 43 16.52 -15.28 1.46
N GLU A 44 15.61 -15.63 2.38
CA GLU A 44 14.16 -15.61 2.14
C GLU A 44 13.63 -14.18 2.05
N ASP A 45 14.05 -13.28 2.94
CA ASP A 45 13.64 -11.87 2.90
C ASP A 45 14.12 -11.18 1.61
N ARG A 46 15.34 -11.51 1.16
CA ARG A 46 15.87 -11.01 -0.12
C ARG A 46 15.12 -11.55 -1.33
N LYS A 47 14.70 -12.83 -1.31
CA LYS A 47 13.85 -13.41 -2.37
C LYS A 47 12.46 -12.77 -2.40
N GLN A 48 11.90 -12.41 -1.24
CA GLN A 48 10.63 -11.70 -1.14
C GLN A 48 10.72 -10.22 -1.59
N THR A 49 11.92 -9.65 -1.62
CA THR A 49 12.17 -8.26 -2.06
C THR A 49 12.50 -8.16 -3.55
N ALA A 50 12.64 -9.28 -4.26
CA ALA A 50 12.94 -9.26 -5.69
C ALA A 50 11.71 -8.81 -6.49
N VAL A 51 11.90 -7.84 -7.37
CA VAL A 51 10.85 -7.34 -8.27
C VAL A 51 10.35 -8.47 -9.16
N THR A 52 9.06 -8.75 -9.11
CA THR A 52 8.37 -9.80 -9.88
C THR A 52 7.73 -9.24 -11.16
N PRO A 53 7.38 -10.10 -12.14
CA PRO A 53 6.57 -9.68 -13.28
C PRO A 53 5.25 -9.03 -12.86
N GLU A 54 4.63 -9.54 -11.79
CA GLU A 54 3.44 -8.94 -11.20
C GLU A 54 3.68 -7.50 -10.70
N ASP A 55 4.82 -7.22 -10.06
CA ASP A 55 5.16 -5.89 -9.54
C ASP A 55 5.29 -4.84 -10.65
N THR A 56 5.64 -5.24 -11.87
CA THR A 56 5.86 -4.34 -13.02
C THR A 56 4.74 -4.39 -14.05
N PHE A 57 3.69 -5.20 -13.83
CA PHE A 57 2.67 -5.49 -14.83
C PHE A 57 1.92 -4.23 -15.29
N LEU A 58 1.66 -3.32 -14.35
CA LEU A 58 0.94 -2.06 -14.58
C LEU A 58 1.85 -0.81 -14.63
N CYS A 59 3.19 -0.96 -14.66
CA CYS A 59 4.14 0.17 -14.62
C CYS A 59 3.94 1.24 -15.70
N LYS A 60 3.37 0.85 -16.85
CA LYS A 60 3.07 1.75 -17.98
C LYS A 60 1.74 2.49 -17.83
N VAL A 61 0.90 2.11 -16.88
CA VAL A 61 -0.33 2.83 -16.56
C VAL A 61 0.05 4.00 -15.66
N GLN A 62 0.05 5.20 -16.22
CA GLN A 62 0.47 6.40 -15.51
C GLN A 62 -0.55 7.52 -15.70
N ALA A 63 -0.70 8.31 -14.65
CA ALA A 63 -1.49 9.54 -14.71
C ALA A 63 -0.74 10.58 -15.56
N GLN A 64 -1.43 11.15 -16.53
CA GLN A 64 -0.89 12.24 -17.33
C GLN A 64 -0.95 13.55 -16.52
N PRO A 65 0.05 14.44 -16.68
CA PRO A 65 -0.02 15.78 -16.14
C PRO A 65 -1.06 16.63 -16.89
N HIS A 66 -1.62 17.62 -16.19
CA HIS A 66 -2.76 18.43 -16.67
C HIS A 66 -2.53 19.22 -17.97
N ASP A 67 -1.28 19.50 -18.31
CA ASP A 67 -0.87 20.16 -19.55
C ASP A 67 -0.94 19.24 -20.77
N GLU A 68 -0.92 17.92 -20.55
CA GLU A 68 -1.14 16.91 -21.59
C GLU A 68 -2.63 16.54 -21.77
N TRP A 69 -3.53 17.05 -20.91
CA TRP A 69 -4.94 16.71 -21.02
C TRP A 69 -5.61 17.42 -22.20
N SER A 70 -6.32 16.64 -23.01
CA SER A 70 -7.18 17.18 -24.06
C SER A 70 -8.53 17.63 -23.49
N ILE A 71 -9.10 18.67 -24.08
CA ILE A 71 -10.49 19.06 -23.81
C ILE A 71 -11.40 17.85 -24.10
N GLY A 72 -12.28 17.54 -23.15
CA GLY A 72 -13.15 16.37 -23.19
C GLY A 72 -12.61 15.16 -22.45
N LYS A 73 -11.38 15.19 -21.90
CA LYS A 73 -10.89 14.15 -20.97
C LYS A 73 -11.91 13.93 -19.85
N ARG A 74 -12.18 12.67 -19.53
CA ARG A 74 -13.30 12.28 -18.67
C ARG A 74 -12.82 11.79 -17.32
N PHE A 75 -13.51 12.25 -16.30
CA PHE A 75 -13.35 11.84 -14.92
C PHE A 75 -14.69 11.40 -14.38
N VAL A 76 -14.71 10.57 -13.33
CA VAL A 76 -15.93 10.29 -12.60
C VAL A 76 -15.82 10.82 -11.17
N ALA A 77 -16.86 11.51 -10.71
CA ALA A 77 -16.96 11.93 -9.32
C ALA A 77 -17.37 10.74 -8.44
N THR A 78 -16.61 10.48 -7.39
CA THR A 78 -16.79 9.28 -6.54
C THR A 78 -17.94 9.42 -5.55
N GLU A 79 -18.29 10.64 -5.14
CA GLU A 79 -19.35 10.93 -4.18
C GLU A 79 -19.94 12.32 -4.43
N ASP A 80 -21.13 12.62 -3.89
CA ASP A 80 -21.75 13.95 -4.05
C ASP A 80 -20.90 15.06 -3.41
N ARG A 81 -20.14 14.72 -2.38
CA ARG A 81 -19.18 15.62 -1.74
C ARG A 81 -18.04 16.07 -2.66
N THR A 82 -17.84 15.43 -3.83
CA THR A 82 -16.95 15.97 -4.87
C THR A 82 -17.31 17.40 -5.22
N ALA A 83 -18.58 17.81 -5.09
CA ALA A 83 -19.01 19.18 -5.35
C ALA A 83 -18.25 20.22 -4.49
N LEU A 84 -17.86 19.86 -3.26
CA LEU A 84 -17.21 20.75 -2.29
C LEU A 84 -15.78 21.15 -2.66
N ILE A 85 -15.13 20.46 -3.60
CA ILE A 85 -13.79 20.83 -4.06
C ILE A 85 -13.82 21.98 -5.06
N PHE A 86 -14.97 22.22 -5.70
CA PHE A 86 -15.13 23.27 -6.69
C PHE A 86 -15.42 24.62 -6.04
N ASP A 87 -14.96 25.69 -6.69
CA ASP A 87 -15.12 27.05 -6.20
C ASP A 87 -16.60 27.43 -6.07
N ALA A 88 -17.04 27.61 -4.84
CA ALA A 88 -18.43 27.96 -4.52
C ALA A 88 -18.86 29.32 -5.09
N ASN A 89 -17.94 30.21 -5.48
CA ASN A 89 -18.30 31.55 -5.97
C ASN A 89 -19.19 31.55 -7.22
N GLN A 90 -19.21 30.47 -8.00
CA GLN A 90 -20.12 30.34 -9.15
C GLN A 90 -21.40 29.56 -8.83
N LEU A 91 -21.43 28.79 -7.73
CA LEU A 91 -22.45 27.77 -7.45
C LEU A 91 -22.91 27.76 -5.97
N ALA A 92 -22.67 28.82 -5.20
CA ALA A 92 -22.70 28.81 -3.72
C ALA A 92 -23.99 28.25 -3.12
N SER A 93 -25.14 28.44 -3.79
CA SER A 93 -26.42 27.92 -3.34
C SER A 93 -26.73 26.51 -3.86
N GLU A 94 -26.02 26.01 -4.88
CA GLU A 94 -26.30 24.76 -5.61
C GLU A 94 -25.30 23.64 -5.32
N VAL A 95 -24.03 23.95 -4.96
CA VAL A 95 -22.96 22.96 -4.71
C VAL A 95 -23.41 21.85 -3.75
N GLU A 96 -24.05 22.20 -2.63
CA GLU A 96 -24.49 21.22 -1.63
C GLU A 96 -25.65 20.33 -2.09
N ARG A 97 -26.37 20.73 -3.15
CA ARG A 97 -27.47 19.97 -3.74
C ARG A 97 -27.07 19.22 -5.02
N MET A 98 -25.82 19.37 -5.48
CA MET A 98 -25.36 18.68 -6.68
C MET A 98 -25.20 17.18 -6.41
N ALA A 99 -26.06 16.38 -7.06
CA ALA A 99 -25.85 14.94 -7.14
C ALA A 99 -24.74 14.67 -8.17
N LEU A 100 -23.49 14.51 -7.72
CA LEU A 100 -22.33 14.24 -8.57
C LEU A 100 -21.84 12.79 -8.48
N ALA A 101 -22.24 12.02 -7.46
CA ALA A 101 -21.80 10.64 -7.31
C ALA A 101 -22.05 9.82 -8.59
N GLY A 102 -20.98 9.23 -9.13
CA GLY A 102 -21.01 8.42 -10.35
C GLY A 102 -21.14 9.21 -11.66
N LYS A 103 -21.24 10.55 -11.62
CA LYS A 103 -21.33 11.37 -12.84
C LYS A 103 -19.98 11.56 -13.50
N GLU A 104 -19.98 11.53 -14.84
CA GLU A 104 -18.83 11.89 -15.65
C GLU A 104 -18.67 13.42 -15.72
N LEU A 105 -17.48 13.90 -15.38
CA LEU A 105 -17.05 15.28 -15.52
C LEU A 105 -16.03 15.39 -16.64
N GLN A 106 -16.28 16.31 -17.58
CA GLN A 106 -15.41 16.54 -18.72
C GLN A 106 -14.49 17.74 -18.46
N PHE A 107 -13.19 17.55 -18.65
CA PHE A 107 -12.22 18.64 -18.62
C PHE A 107 -12.48 19.63 -19.76
N ARG A 108 -12.54 20.92 -19.43
CA ARG A 108 -12.81 22.03 -20.37
C ARG A 108 -11.59 22.91 -20.62
N GLY A 109 -10.58 22.83 -19.77
CA GLY A 109 -9.33 23.57 -19.94
C GLY A 109 -8.79 24.08 -18.62
N THR A 110 -7.69 24.83 -18.74
CA THR A 110 -6.96 25.39 -17.61
C THR A 110 -7.00 26.90 -17.70
N THR A 111 -7.29 27.54 -16.56
CA THR A 111 -7.20 28.98 -16.38
C THR A 111 -6.23 29.32 -15.24
N LEU A 112 -5.86 30.59 -15.13
CA LEU A 112 -4.95 31.06 -14.10
C LEU A 112 -5.65 32.09 -13.22
N GLN A 113 -5.53 31.93 -11.90
CA GLN A 113 -6.09 32.87 -10.92
C GLN A 113 -4.99 33.51 -10.09
N MET A 114 -5.03 34.84 -9.93
CA MET A 114 -4.07 35.56 -9.10
C MET A 114 -4.26 35.22 -7.62
N MET A 115 -3.16 34.85 -6.96
CA MET A 115 -3.11 34.58 -5.52
C MET A 115 -2.73 35.86 -4.74
N PRO A 116 -3.02 35.92 -3.43
CA PRO A 116 -2.68 37.09 -2.60
C PRO A 116 -1.19 37.43 -2.56
N ASN A 117 -0.31 36.46 -2.80
CA ASN A 117 1.14 36.63 -2.84
C ASN A 117 1.66 37.16 -4.21
N GLY A 118 0.77 37.41 -5.18
CA GLY A 118 1.12 37.89 -6.52
C GLY A 118 1.38 36.79 -7.56
N ASP A 119 1.53 35.53 -7.14
CA ASP A 119 1.68 34.39 -8.04
C ASP A 119 0.34 34.01 -8.68
N LYS A 120 0.39 33.15 -9.72
CA LYS A 120 -0.81 32.60 -10.38
C LYS A 120 -1.02 31.14 -10.00
N ALA A 121 -2.19 30.81 -9.46
CA ALA A 121 -2.64 29.44 -9.25
C ALA A 121 -3.26 28.85 -10.51
N ILE A 122 -3.03 27.56 -10.71
CA ILE A 122 -3.68 26.78 -11.77
C ILE A 122 -5.11 26.45 -11.33
N VAL A 123 -6.09 26.80 -12.17
CA VAL A 123 -7.51 26.48 -11.97
C VAL A 123 -7.99 25.60 -13.13
N LEU A 124 -8.39 24.38 -12.79
CA LEU A 124 -8.88 23.40 -13.76
C LEU A 124 -10.39 23.55 -13.93
N GLN A 125 -10.87 23.61 -15.17
CA GLN A 125 -12.30 23.72 -15.47
C GLN A 125 -12.85 22.37 -15.91
N PHE A 126 -13.98 22.00 -15.33
CA PHE A 126 -14.74 20.80 -15.64
C PHE A 126 -16.19 21.14 -15.98
N SER A 127 -16.92 20.19 -16.55
CA SER A 127 -18.35 20.32 -16.78
C SER A 127 -19.06 18.98 -16.60
N ASP A 128 -20.21 19.01 -15.94
CA ASP A 128 -21.15 17.88 -15.83
C ASP A 128 -22.20 17.89 -16.96
N GLY A 129 -22.01 18.76 -17.98
CA GLY A 129 -22.94 19.01 -19.07
C GLY A 129 -23.92 20.15 -18.83
N SER A 130 -24.17 20.53 -17.57
CA SER A 130 -25.10 21.62 -17.22
C SER A 130 -24.38 22.82 -16.57
N HIS A 131 -23.35 22.52 -15.77
CA HIS A 131 -22.60 23.48 -14.99
C HIS A 131 -21.14 23.52 -15.45
N THR A 132 -20.49 24.66 -15.22
CA THR A 132 -19.03 24.78 -15.27
C THR A 132 -18.51 24.72 -13.84
N LEU A 133 -17.59 23.79 -13.58
CA LEU A 133 -17.03 23.51 -12.27
C LEU A 133 -15.55 23.90 -12.27
N SER A 134 -15.16 24.83 -11.41
CA SER A 134 -13.78 25.32 -11.33
C SER A 134 -13.09 24.74 -10.11
N TYR A 135 -12.00 24.00 -10.30
CA TYR A 135 -11.17 23.44 -9.21
C TYR A 135 -9.88 24.24 -9.10
N ASN A 136 -9.75 25.02 -8.03
CA ASN A 136 -8.51 25.72 -7.72
C ASN A 136 -7.52 24.75 -7.08
N THR A 137 -6.48 24.39 -7.82
CA THR A 137 -5.47 23.43 -7.38
C THR A 137 -4.55 23.96 -6.28
N ARG A 138 -4.55 25.29 -6.06
CA ARG A 138 -3.62 26.04 -5.20
C ARG A 138 -2.14 25.83 -5.55
N LYS A 139 -1.84 25.17 -6.68
CA LYS A 139 -0.49 24.99 -7.18
C LYS A 139 -0.11 26.18 -8.07
N PRO A 140 1.10 26.74 -7.92
CA PRO A 140 1.61 27.78 -8.81
C PRO A 140 1.67 27.31 -10.28
N GLN A 141 1.57 28.27 -11.19
CA GLN A 141 1.82 28.05 -12.61
C GLN A 141 3.18 27.38 -12.84
N GLY A 142 3.23 26.37 -13.70
CA GLY A 142 4.44 25.60 -14.02
C GLY A 142 4.61 24.31 -13.22
N ASN A 143 3.82 24.11 -12.16
CA ASN A 143 3.79 22.84 -11.45
C ASN A 143 2.89 21.82 -12.17
N ALA A 144 3.38 20.60 -12.32
CA ALA A 144 2.56 19.50 -12.81
C ALA A 144 1.47 19.13 -11.79
N ILE A 145 0.26 18.89 -12.30
CA ILE A 145 -0.88 18.33 -11.59
C ILE A 145 -1.23 17.02 -12.27
N LEU A 146 -1.14 15.90 -11.56
CA LEU A 146 -1.55 14.61 -12.08
C LEU A 146 -3.05 14.42 -11.92
N SER A 147 -3.64 13.60 -12.77
CA SER A 147 -5.09 13.33 -12.73
C SER A 147 -5.52 12.62 -11.45
N THR A 148 -4.62 11.83 -10.86
CA THR A 148 -4.79 11.14 -9.57
C THR A 148 -4.67 12.05 -8.35
N GLU A 149 -4.21 13.30 -8.52
CA GLU A 149 -4.14 14.27 -7.42
C GLU A 149 -5.45 15.04 -7.22
N ILE A 150 -6.44 14.88 -8.11
CA ILE A 150 -7.73 15.54 -7.96
C ILE A 150 -8.58 14.76 -6.93
N PRO A 151 -8.94 15.36 -5.78
CA PRO A 151 -9.65 14.65 -4.74
C PRO A 151 -11.02 14.17 -5.20
N MET A 152 -11.41 12.96 -4.78
CA MET A 152 -12.73 12.38 -5.03
C MET A 152 -13.12 12.29 -6.51
N MET A 153 -12.14 12.29 -7.41
CA MET A 153 -12.31 12.09 -8.85
C MET A 153 -11.40 10.95 -9.35
N ILE A 154 -11.92 10.14 -10.26
CA ILE A 154 -11.17 9.05 -10.89
C ILE A 154 -11.01 9.36 -12.38
N ASP A 155 -9.78 9.29 -12.88
CA ASP A 155 -9.45 9.42 -14.30
C ASP A 155 -9.90 8.18 -15.08
N LEU A 156 -10.85 8.35 -16.00
CA LEU A 156 -11.38 7.22 -16.78
C LEU A 156 -10.38 6.69 -17.83
N ASP A 157 -9.36 7.46 -18.21
CA ASP A 157 -8.32 6.95 -19.10
C ASP A 157 -7.41 5.96 -18.38
N ILE A 158 -7.16 6.15 -17.07
CA ILE A 158 -6.45 5.19 -16.24
C ILE A 158 -7.26 3.89 -16.15
N VAL A 159 -8.56 4.00 -15.84
CA VAL A 159 -9.47 2.84 -15.81
C VAL A 159 -9.44 2.09 -17.15
N SER A 160 -9.51 2.81 -18.27
CA SER A 160 -9.47 2.23 -19.61
C SER A 160 -8.13 1.54 -19.91
N GLN A 161 -7.00 2.13 -19.51
CA GLN A 161 -5.68 1.51 -19.70
C GLN A 161 -5.55 0.21 -18.91
N VAL A 162 -6.04 0.18 -17.66
CA VAL A 162 -6.07 -1.05 -16.85
C VAL A 162 -6.99 -2.09 -17.48
N ARG A 163 -8.19 -1.67 -17.92
CA ARG A 163 -9.15 -2.54 -18.62
C ARG A 163 -8.54 -3.23 -19.83
N GLN A 164 -7.86 -2.47 -20.69
CA GLN A 164 -7.19 -3.00 -21.88
C GLN A 164 -6.09 -4.03 -21.56
N LYS A 165 -5.47 -3.94 -20.39
CA LYS A 165 -4.43 -4.86 -19.94
C LYS A 165 -4.96 -6.12 -19.27
N LEU A 166 -6.10 -6.03 -18.59
CA LEU A 166 -6.58 -7.12 -17.73
C LEU A 166 -7.72 -7.94 -18.33
N VAL A 167 -8.66 -7.32 -19.05
CA VAL A 167 -9.87 -8.02 -19.51
C VAL A 167 -9.51 -9.18 -20.44
N GLY A 168 -10.08 -10.35 -20.16
CA GLY A 168 -9.83 -11.59 -20.89
C GLY A 168 -8.62 -12.38 -20.39
N LEU A 169 -7.85 -11.87 -19.43
CA LEU A 169 -6.77 -12.64 -18.82
C LEU A 169 -7.30 -13.66 -17.82
N ASN A 170 -6.66 -14.83 -17.81
CA ASN A 170 -6.77 -15.82 -16.75
C ASN A 170 -5.65 -15.57 -15.75
N LEU A 171 -6.03 -15.22 -14.52
CA LEU A 171 -5.11 -14.89 -13.43
C LEU A 171 -5.38 -15.82 -12.25
N TRP A 172 -4.47 -15.86 -11.28
CA TRP A 172 -4.69 -16.55 -10.01
C TRP A 172 -4.81 -15.54 -8.89
N THR A 173 -5.78 -15.70 -8.01
CA THR A 173 -5.95 -14.78 -6.88
C THR A 173 -4.81 -14.93 -5.88
N ARG A 174 -4.44 -13.83 -5.22
CA ARG A 174 -3.52 -13.80 -4.07
C ARG A 174 -4.24 -13.39 -2.79
N SER A 175 -5.29 -12.59 -2.93
CA SER A 175 -6.14 -12.13 -1.85
C SER A 175 -7.47 -12.88 -1.82
N SER A 176 -7.97 -13.17 -0.62
CA SER A 176 -9.33 -13.67 -0.37
C SER A 176 -10.35 -12.55 -0.11
N LEU A 177 -9.94 -11.28 -0.19
CA LEU A 177 -10.82 -10.14 0.03
C LEU A 177 -11.63 -9.82 -1.23
N TRP A 178 -12.65 -10.63 -1.47
CA TRP A 178 -13.55 -10.52 -2.61
C TRP A 178 -14.83 -9.79 -2.20
N TYR A 179 -15.53 -9.26 -3.19
CA TYR A 179 -16.85 -8.64 -3.03
C TYR A 179 -17.78 -9.16 -4.11
N ASP A 180 -19.08 -9.21 -3.83
CA ASP A 180 -20.12 -9.54 -4.80
C ASP A 180 -20.54 -8.31 -5.63
N ALA A 181 -21.54 -8.49 -6.51
CA ALA A 181 -22.07 -7.39 -7.32
C ALA A 181 -22.72 -6.25 -6.49
N SER A 182 -23.14 -6.52 -5.26
CA SER A 182 -23.74 -5.52 -4.36
C SER A 182 -22.69 -4.70 -3.59
N GLY A 183 -21.43 -5.13 -3.59
CA GLY A 183 -20.35 -4.52 -2.83
C GLY A 183 -20.18 -5.10 -1.44
N GLU A 184 -20.88 -6.18 -1.13
CA GLU A 184 -20.70 -6.90 0.13
C GLU A 184 -19.51 -7.86 0.04
N LYS A 185 -18.77 -7.97 1.13
CA LYS A 185 -17.62 -8.86 1.21
C LYS A 185 -18.08 -10.32 1.16
N THR A 186 -17.44 -11.12 0.33
CA THR A 186 -17.69 -12.56 0.20
C THR A 186 -16.53 -13.40 0.74
N ASP A 187 -16.77 -14.71 0.89
CA ASP A 187 -15.74 -15.69 1.22
C ASP A 187 -14.90 -16.00 -0.01
N GLY A 188 -13.92 -15.14 -0.29
CA GLY A 188 -13.00 -15.31 -1.41
C GLY A 188 -11.93 -16.37 -1.15
N GLN A 189 -11.43 -16.95 -2.24
CA GLN A 189 -10.35 -17.93 -2.18
C GLN A 189 -9.01 -17.31 -2.63
N LYS A 190 -7.91 -17.82 -2.08
CA LYS A 190 -6.55 -17.54 -2.54
C LYS A 190 -6.11 -18.61 -3.52
N TYR A 191 -5.19 -18.24 -4.41
CA TYR A 191 -4.49 -19.16 -5.33
C TYR A 191 -5.43 -19.97 -6.22
N VAL A 192 -6.59 -19.43 -6.57
CA VAL A 192 -7.54 -20.04 -7.51
C VAL A 192 -7.55 -19.29 -8.83
N PRO A 193 -7.76 -19.98 -9.97
CA PRO A 193 -7.85 -19.34 -11.26
C PRO A 193 -9.15 -18.54 -11.37
N VAL A 194 -9.06 -17.36 -11.98
CA VAL A 194 -10.19 -16.48 -12.29
C VAL A 194 -10.00 -15.86 -13.67
N THR A 195 -11.10 -15.54 -14.34
CA THR A 195 -11.08 -14.83 -15.62
C THR A 195 -11.55 -13.41 -15.41
N ILE A 196 -10.72 -12.42 -15.75
CA ILE A 196 -11.12 -11.01 -15.64
C ILE A 196 -12.14 -10.69 -16.73
N THR A 197 -13.36 -10.35 -16.32
CA THR A 197 -14.46 -10.04 -17.22
C THR A 197 -14.58 -8.56 -17.50
N ASP A 198 -14.27 -7.71 -16.51
CA ASP A 198 -14.32 -6.27 -16.71
C ASP A 198 -13.44 -5.48 -15.73
N VAL A 199 -13.21 -4.21 -16.05
CA VAL A 199 -12.59 -3.23 -15.14
C VAL A 199 -13.38 -1.93 -15.22
N THR A 200 -13.84 -1.45 -14.07
CA THR A 200 -14.57 -0.19 -13.93
C THR A 200 -13.91 0.70 -12.89
N PHE A 201 -14.41 1.93 -12.74
CA PHE A 201 -14.01 2.78 -11.62
C PHE A 201 -14.51 2.18 -10.29
N GLY A 202 -13.71 2.37 -9.25
CA GLY A 202 -14.01 1.97 -7.87
C GLY A 202 -14.50 3.16 -7.06
N ASP A 203 -13.85 3.41 -5.93
CA ASP A 203 -14.17 4.48 -4.99
C ASP A 203 -12.98 5.43 -4.78
N LYS A 204 -13.14 6.40 -3.86
CA LYS A 204 -12.11 7.40 -3.56
C LYS A 204 -10.83 6.85 -2.92
N VAL A 205 -10.90 5.66 -2.33
CA VAL A 205 -9.78 4.98 -1.68
C VAL A 205 -9.11 4.03 -2.66
N PHE A 206 -9.89 3.31 -3.46
CA PHE A 206 -9.44 2.34 -4.45
C PHE A 206 -10.09 2.66 -5.80
N PRO A 207 -9.40 3.37 -6.70
CA PRO A 207 -9.99 3.93 -7.90
C PRO A 207 -10.34 2.88 -8.96
N ILE A 208 -9.84 1.64 -8.84
CA ILE A 208 -10.11 0.56 -9.78
C ILE A 208 -10.94 -0.54 -9.12
N LYS A 209 -11.96 -0.99 -9.84
CA LYS A 209 -12.74 -2.19 -9.55
C LYS A 209 -12.48 -3.21 -10.65
N VAL A 210 -11.92 -4.36 -10.29
CA VAL A 210 -11.64 -5.47 -11.21
C VAL A 210 -12.72 -6.52 -11.01
N LEU A 211 -13.49 -6.82 -12.05
CA LEU A 211 -14.56 -7.81 -12.05
C LEU A 211 -14.04 -9.10 -12.71
N PHE A 212 -14.36 -10.24 -12.11
CA PHE A 212 -13.91 -11.55 -12.59
C PHE A 212 -14.92 -12.64 -12.28
N THR A 213 -14.84 -13.73 -13.04
CA THR A 213 -15.58 -14.97 -12.76
C THR A 213 -14.64 -16.02 -12.19
N ASP A 214 -15.12 -16.75 -11.19
CA ASP A 214 -14.44 -17.95 -10.67
C ASP A 214 -14.71 -19.19 -11.54
N SER A 215 -14.20 -20.35 -11.11
CA SER A 215 -14.40 -21.63 -11.80
C SER A 215 -15.87 -22.06 -11.89
N ASP A 216 -16.71 -21.58 -10.98
CA ASP A 216 -18.13 -21.92 -10.92
C ASP A 216 -18.97 -20.94 -11.77
N GLY A 217 -18.33 -19.94 -12.39
CA GLY A 217 -18.96 -18.91 -13.20
C GLY A 217 -19.61 -17.79 -12.38
N SER A 218 -19.36 -17.75 -11.07
CA SER A 218 -19.89 -16.69 -10.19
C SER A 218 -19.09 -15.41 -10.37
N LEU A 219 -19.79 -14.28 -10.47
CA LEU A 219 -19.18 -12.96 -10.65
C LEU A 219 -18.77 -12.38 -9.30
N HIS A 220 -17.50 -11.99 -9.21
CA HIS A 220 -16.92 -11.33 -8.05
C HIS A 220 -16.13 -10.10 -8.47
N MET A 221 -15.70 -9.31 -7.49
CA MET A 221 -14.81 -8.19 -7.73
C MET A 221 -13.77 -8.00 -6.62
N MET A 222 -12.68 -7.34 -7.00
CA MET A 222 -11.68 -6.80 -6.07
C MET A 222 -11.47 -5.32 -6.36
N LEU A 223 -11.21 -4.54 -5.31
CA LEU A 223 -10.79 -3.15 -5.43
C LEU A 223 -9.27 -3.07 -5.46
N MET A 224 -8.72 -2.24 -6.34
CA MET A 224 -7.31 -2.16 -6.65
C MET A 224 -6.83 -0.70 -6.73
N ASN A 225 -5.58 -0.48 -6.34
CA ASN A 225 -4.84 0.75 -6.57
C ASN A 225 -3.95 0.65 -7.82
N VAL A 226 -3.77 1.77 -8.51
CA VAL A 226 -2.90 1.88 -9.71
C VAL A 226 -1.53 2.42 -9.32
N THR A 227 -0.98 1.93 -8.20
CA THR A 227 0.35 2.27 -7.74
C THR A 227 1.29 1.09 -7.98
N ASP A 228 2.43 1.39 -8.60
CA ASP A 228 3.39 0.39 -9.10
C ASP A 228 4.42 -0.03 -8.04
N SER A 229 4.25 0.41 -6.78
CA SER A 229 5.30 0.27 -5.77
C SER A 229 5.24 -1.03 -4.97
N GLY A 230 4.21 -1.88 -5.13
CA GLY A 230 4.01 -3.11 -4.34
C GLY A 230 3.75 -2.88 -2.83
N ILE A 231 4.06 -1.67 -2.32
CA ILE A 231 3.82 -1.19 -0.95
C ILE A 231 2.32 -1.07 -0.67
N ASP A 232 1.54 -0.78 -1.70
CA ASP A 232 0.10 -0.64 -1.58
C ASP A 232 -0.56 -1.99 -1.35
N SER A 233 -1.31 -2.10 -0.25
CA SER A 233 -2.00 -3.33 0.16
C SER A 233 -2.91 -3.93 -0.93
N ARG A 234 -3.36 -3.12 -1.90
CA ARG A 234 -4.21 -3.54 -3.01
C ARG A 234 -3.61 -3.19 -4.38
N SER A 235 -2.30 -3.31 -4.53
CA SER A 235 -1.65 -3.31 -5.86
C SER A 235 -1.99 -4.58 -6.65
N PHE A 236 -1.76 -4.57 -7.97
CA PHE A 236 -1.94 -5.77 -8.81
C PHE A 236 -1.17 -6.98 -8.24
N ALA A 237 0.09 -6.79 -7.86
CA ALA A 237 0.94 -7.86 -7.35
C ALA A 237 0.48 -8.46 -6.01
N ASN A 238 -0.29 -7.69 -5.22
CA ASN A 238 -0.87 -8.16 -3.97
C ASN A 238 -2.23 -8.83 -4.16
N LEU A 239 -2.88 -8.64 -5.32
CA LEU A 239 -4.20 -9.20 -5.62
C LEU A 239 -4.15 -10.42 -6.54
N PHE A 240 -3.20 -10.47 -7.48
CA PHE A 240 -3.15 -11.49 -8.52
C PHE A 240 -1.74 -12.03 -8.77
N TYR A 241 -1.68 -13.25 -9.30
CA TYR A 241 -0.54 -13.84 -9.98
C TYR A 241 -0.83 -14.00 -11.46
N LEU A 242 0.21 -13.84 -12.29
CA LEU A 242 0.15 -14.05 -13.74
C LEU A 242 0.19 -15.55 -14.12
N SER A 243 0.54 -16.42 -13.17
CA SER A 243 0.66 -17.86 -13.38
C SER A 243 0.29 -18.63 -12.11
N ASP A 244 -0.04 -19.91 -12.28
CA ASP A 244 -0.36 -20.81 -11.18
C ASP A 244 0.79 -20.84 -10.14
N PRO A 245 0.54 -20.47 -8.88
CA PRO A 245 1.55 -20.56 -7.83
C PRO A 245 1.76 -21.98 -7.30
N ARG A 246 0.82 -22.93 -7.52
CA ARG A 246 0.86 -24.30 -6.98
C ARG A 246 2.15 -25.06 -7.31
N PRO A 247 2.73 -24.99 -8.52
CA PRO A 247 3.98 -25.68 -8.85
C PRO A 247 5.20 -25.25 -8.02
N LYS A 248 5.14 -24.08 -7.35
CA LYS A 248 6.21 -23.61 -6.46
C LYS A 248 6.23 -24.36 -5.11
N TYR A 249 5.15 -25.08 -4.78
CA TYR A 249 4.96 -25.75 -3.48
C TYR A 249 4.62 -27.24 -3.63
N PRO A 250 5.39 -28.04 -4.40
CA PRO A 250 5.04 -29.43 -4.71
C PRO A 250 5.00 -30.34 -3.47
N HIS A 251 5.61 -29.92 -2.35
CA HIS A 251 5.65 -30.65 -1.08
C HIS A 251 4.40 -30.46 -0.22
N ILE A 252 3.54 -29.49 -0.52
CA ILE A 252 2.28 -29.30 0.21
C ILE A 252 1.23 -30.25 -0.36
N ASP A 253 0.62 -31.05 0.51
CA ASP A 253 -0.46 -31.98 0.16
C ASP A 253 -1.72 -31.24 -0.31
N ASP A 254 -2.50 -31.87 -1.20
CA ASP A 254 -3.68 -31.22 -1.79
C ASP A 254 -4.76 -30.85 -0.77
N GLU A 255 -4.94 -31.64 0.29
CA GLU A 255 -5.86 -31.29 1.39
C GLU A 255 -5.41 -30.01 2.11
N VAL A 256 -4.10 -29.87 2.36
CA VAL A 256 -3.54 -28.69 3.02
C VAL A 256 -3.60 -27.49 2.07
N TRP A 257 -3.37 -27.71 0.77
CA TRP A 257 -3.53 -26.66 -0.24
C TRP A 257 -4.96 -26.14 -0.29
N GLN A 258 -5.97 -27.01 -0.23
CA GLN A 258 -7.38 -26.58 -0.14
C GLN A 258 -7.65 -25.75 1.11
N LEU A 259 -7.10 -26.10 2.26
CA LEU A 259 -7.20 -25.26 3.46
C LEU A 259 -6.54 -23.89 3.25
N ILE A 260 -5.36 -23.85 2.63
CA ILE A 260 -4.65 -22.62 2.28
C ILE A 260 -5.49 -21.73 1.35
N GLN A 261 -6.10 -22.30 0.30
CA GLN A 261 -6.96 -21.57 -0.63
C GLN A 261 -8.16 -20.94 0.10
N ASN A 262 -8.70 -21.61 1.12
CA ASN A 262 -9.80 -21.11 1.95
C ASN A 262 -9.35 -20.21 3.12
N GLY A 263 -8.05 -19.93 3.27
CA GLY A 263 -7.52 -19.17 4.40
C GLY A 263 -7.80 -19.85 5.75
N GLN A 264 -7.71 -21.18 5.79
CA GLN A 264 -7.90 -22.03 6.95
C GLN A 264 -6.60 -22.70 7.36
N VAL A 265 -6.51 -23.12 8.62
CA VAL A 265 -5.37 -23.83 9.19
C VAL A 265 -5.83 -25.04 10.00
N ARG A 266 -4.97 -26.06 10.12
CA ARG A 266 -5.18 -27.23 10.99
C ARG A 266 -3.90 -27.58 11.74
N ASN A 267 -4.07 -28.27 12.88
CA ASN A 267 -2.93 -28.81 13.60
C ASN A 267 -2.10 -29.74 12.70
N GLY A 268 -0.78 -29.67 12.84
CA GLY A 268 0.20 -30.35 11.99
C GLY A 268 0.65 -29.54 10.77
N MET A 269 0.02 -28.40 10.45
CA MET A 269 0.51 -27.55 9.37
C MET A 269 1.85 -26.89 9.72
N THR A 270 2.72 -26.74 8.73
CA THR A 270 4.01 -26.05 8.86
C THR A 270 3.82 -24.53 8.95
N LYS A 271 4.88 -23.84 9.39
CA LYS A 271 4.94 -22.36 9.36
C LYS A 271 4.75 -21.79 7.95
N GLU A 272 5.29 -22.44 6.93
CA GLU A 272 5.12 -22.00 5.53
C GLU A 272 3.66 -22.08 5.10
N GLU A 273 3.01 -23.22 5.33
CA GLU A 273 1.60 -23.44 5.01
C GLU A 273 0.70 -22.43 5.73
N CYS A 274 0.98 -22.16 7.01
CA CYS A 274 0.25 -21.16 7.78
C CYS A 274 0.45 -19.74 7.23
N ARG A 275 1.64 -19.38 6.75
CA ARG A 275 1.89 -18.08 6.09
C ARG A 275 1.18 -17.96 4.76
N LEU A 276 1.14 -19.03 3.96
CA LEU A 276 0.38 -19.03 2.71
C LEU A 276 -1.13 -18.84 2.99
N SER A 277 -1.64 -19.53 4.02
CA SER A 277 -3.04 -19.45 4.41
C SER A 277 -3.44 -18.09 4.99
N LEU A 278 -2.74 -17.59 6.02
CA LEU A 278 -3.15 -16.41 6.80
C LEU A 278 -2.31 -15.16 6.53
N GLY A 279 -1.19 -15.28 5.82
CA GLY A 279 -0.23 -14.19 5.63
C GLY A 279 0.78 -14.09 6.77
N SER A 280 1.60 -13.04 6.73
CA SER A 280 2.61 -12.76 7.74
C SER A 280 1.96 -12.31 9.05
N PRO A 281 2.37 -12.86 10.21
CA PRO A 281 1.86 -12.42 11.50
C PRO A 281 2.32 -11.00 11.82
N LYS A 282 1.56 -10.31 12.66
CA LYS A 282 1.92 -8.98 13.19
C LYS A 282 3.07 -9.10 14.18
N GLU A 283 3.02 -10.11 15.04
CA GLU A 283 3.98 -10.32 16.11
C GLU A 283 4.35 -11.81 16.22
N VAL A 284 5.63 -12.07 16.50
CA VAL A 284 6.18 -13.41 16.68
C VAL A 284 6.92 -13.46 18.00
N ASN A 285 6.41 -14.25 18.94
CA ASN A 285 7.00 -14.47 20.25
C ASN A 285 7.62 -15.87 20.31
N LYS A 286 8.92 -15.93 20.61
CA LYS A 286 9.68 -17.20 20.68
C LYS A 286 10.04 -17.53 22.11
N GLY A 287 9.74 -18.76 22.50
CA GLY A 287 10.13 -19.35 23.77
C GLY A 287 10.81 -20.70 23.56
N HIS A 288 11.46 -21.20 24.60
CA HIS A 288 12.05 -22.53 24.61
C HIS A 288 11.69 -23.21 25.92
N ASN A 289 11.26 -24.46 25.83
CA ASN A 289 11.21 -25.36 26.97
C ASN A 289 12.49 -26.23 26.95
N TYR A 290 12.71 -27.05 27.98
CA TYR A 290 13.89 -27.91 28.07
C TYR A 290 14.07 -28.88 26.87
N SER A 291 13.02 -29.15 26.10
CA SER A 291 13.04 -30.15 25.01
C SER A 291 12.40 -29.69 23.69
N SER A 292 11.82 -28.50 23.60
CA SER A 292 11.07 -28.08 22.41
C SER A 292 11.10 -26.57 22.21
N THR A 293 11.05 -26.15 20.94
CA THR A 293 10.92 -24.74 20.58
C THR A 293 9.45 -24.37 20.51
N LEU A 294 9.03 -23.30 21.20
CA LEU A 294 7.68 -22.77 21.15
C LEU A 294 7.67 -21.43 20.44
N GLU A 295 6.76 -21.27 19.47
CA GLU A 295 6.61 -20.01 18.75
C GLU A 295 5.12 -19.63 18.68
N LEU A 296 4.80 -18.41 19.12
CA LEU A 296 3.44 -17.87 19.12
C LEU A 296 3.36 -16.73 18.10
N TRP A 297 2.47 -16.88 17.13
CA TRP A 297 2.14 -15.85 16.14
C TRP A 297 0.84 -15.17 16.51
N GLN A 298 0.80 -13.85 16.41
CA GLN A 298 -0.40 -13.04 16.63
C GLN A 298 -0.70 -12.20 15.39
N TYR A 299 -1.96 -12.16 14.99
CA TYR A 299 -2.47 -11.39 13.87
C TYR A 299 -3.28 -10.17 14.34
N THR A 300 -3.52 -9.21 13.44
CA THR A 300 -4.19 -7.94 13.76
C THR A 300 -5.65 -8.10 14.21
N ASP A 301 -6.30 -9.19 13.82
CA ASP A 301 -7.69 -9.53 14.08
C ASP A 301 -7.87 -10.39 15.36
N GLY A 302 -6.79 -10.63 16.11
CA GLY A 302 -6.82 -11.44 17.34
C GLY A 302 -6.64 -12.94 17.11
N VAL A 303 -6.48 -13.38 15.86
CA VAL A 303 -6.10 -14.75 15.53
C VAL A 303 -4.70 -15.03 16.11
N TYR A 304 -4.51 -16.22 16.68
CA TYR A 304 -3.18 -16.68 17.09
C TYR A 304 -2.90 -18.11 16.65
N LEU A 305 -1.62 -18.38 16.38
CA LEU A 305 -1.10 -19.72 16.08
C LEU A 305 0.05 -20.04 17.03
N GLN A 306 0.05 -21.24 17.61
CA GLN A 306 1.11 -21.75 18.46
C GLN A 306 1.78 -22.93 17.78
N PHE A 307 3.09 -22.81 17.56
CA PHE A 307 3.93 -23.84 16.95
C PHE A 307 4.80 -24.50 18.00
N GLN A 308 4.97 -25.81 17.85
CA GLN A 308 5.97 -26.60 18.56
C GLN A 308 6.79 -27.37 17.52
N ASP A 309 8.12 -27.19 17.56
CA ASP A 309 9.05 -27.86 16.64
C ASP A 309 8.63 -27.71 15.15
N ASP A 310 8.29 -26.46 14.78
CA ASP A 310 7.84 -25.99 13.45
C ASP A 310 6.46 -26.46 12.96
N LEU A 311 5.72 -27.22 13.75
CA LEU A 311 4.36 -27.65 13.44
C LEU A 311 3.31 -26.91 14.28
N LEU A 312 2.19 -26.57 13.67
CA LEU A 312 1.05 -25.95 14.35
C LEU A 312 0.42 -26.94 15.34
N VAL A 313 0.39 -26.59 16.63
CA VAL A 313 -0.18 -27.46 17.68
C VAL A 313 -1.46 -26.90 18.28
N ASN A 314 -1.68 -25.58 18.19
CA ASN A 314 -2.86 -24.93 18.74
C ASN A 314 -3.12 -23.59 18.04
N PHE A 315 -4.39 -23.18 17.91
CA PHE A 315 -4.78 -21.90 17.33
C PHE A 315 -6.16 -21.45 17.79
N ARG A 316 -6.45 -20.15 17.63
CA ARG A 316 -7.79 -19.57 17.80
C ARG A 316 -8.08 -18.59 16.67
N ARG A 317 -9.31 -18.61 16.19
CA ARG A 317 -9.86 -17.67 15.21
C ARG A 317 -11.10 -16.98 15.78
#